data_AF-A0A914UWP4-F1
#
_entry.id   AF-A0A914UWP4-F1
#
_cell.length_a   1.000
_cell.length_b   1.000
_cell.length_c   1.000
_cell.angle_alpha   90.00
_cell.angle_beta   90.00
_cell.angle_gamma   90.00
#
_symmetry.space_group_name_H-M   'P 1'
#
loop_
_entity.id
_entity.type
_entity.pdbx_description
1 polymer ?
#
loop_
_entity_poly.entity_id
_entity_poly.type
_entity_poly.pdbx_seq_one_letter_code
_entity_poly.pdbx_strand_id
1 'polypeptide(L)'
;MHRITEKVHVAGTPEQMDVLSYLEQTYAGYGLRVKTIDYDVMLSYPNYSNPNTVSMQLANGTWEQISNGLGEIPTSGPKEMLDQISSDQRALNWWNAYSADGSANGTLVYVNYGRIEDFNVLNNSNINLNGKIAVIRYGELFRGDKVLEAWRRGAVGVIIFTDPIDYGSPDLSNTTN
;
A
#
# COMPACT_ATOMS: atom_id res chain seq x y z
N MET A 1 -0.90 23.18 -9.21
CA MET A 1 -0.84 21.97 -8.36
C MET A 1 -1.83 22.04 -7.20
N HIS A 2 -1.83 23.11 -6.38
CA HIS A 2 -2.69 23.22 -5.19
C HIS A 2 -4.14 22.69 -5.33
N ARG A 3 -4.90 23.15 -6.34
CA ARG A 3 -6.32 22.78 -6.50
C ARG A 3 -6.59 21.30 -6.80
N ILE A 4 -5.65 20.60 -7.42
CA ILE A 4 -5.77 19.15 -7.69
C ILE A 4 -5.16 18.29 -6.59
N THR A 5 -4.63 18.91 -5.53
CA THR A 5 -4.02 18.21 -4.38
C THR A 5 -4.70 18.59 -3.06
N GLU A 6 -5.82 19.32 -3.09
CA GLU A 6 -6.50 19.86 -1.90
C GLU A 6 -7.32 18.81 -1.15
N LYS A 7 -7.89 17.83 -1.86
CA LYS A 7 -8.67 16.73 -1.27
C LYS A 7 -8.14 15.36 -1.67
N VAL A 8 -8.36 14.36 -0.83
CA VAL A 8 -8.19 12.95 -1.20
C VAL A 8 -9.20 12.62 -2.31
N HIS A 9 -8.70 12.18 -3.46
CA HIS A 9 -9.51 11.95 -4.66
C HIS A 9 -9.27 10.54 -5.23
N VAL A 10 -9.59 9.51 -4.43
CA VAL A 10 -9.47 8.11 -4.86
C VAL A 10 -10.32 7.88 -6.12
N ALA A 11 -9.87 6.96 -6.99
CA ALA A 11 -10.63 6.60 -8.18
C ALA A 11 -12.10 6.28 -7.83
N GLY A 12 -13.06 6.77 -8.61
CA GLY A 12 -14.49 6.53 -8.43
C GLY A 12 -15.19 7.35 -7.33
N THR A 13 -14.52 8.28 -6.65
CA THR A 13 -15.15 9.12 -5.61
C THR A 13 -15.66 10.46 -6.14
N PRO A 14 -16.60 11.14 -5.44
CA PRO A 14 -17.05 12.47 -5.81
C PRO A 14 -15.91 13.50 -5.92
N GLU A 15 -14.88 13.40 -5.07
CA GLU A 15 -13.73 14.31 -5.11
C GLU A 15 -12.89 14.12 -6.39
N GLN A 16 -12.83 12.92 -6.95
CA GLN A 16 -12.20 12.72 -8.26
C GLN A 16 -13.02 13.38 -9.37
N MET A 17 -14.35 13.40 -9.25
CA MET A 17 -15.24 14.09 -10.18
C MET A 17 -15.07 15.63 -10.10
N ASP A 18 -14.83 16.18 -8.91
CA ASP A 18 -14.46 17.59 -8.73
C ASP A 18 -13.19 17.94 -9.50
N VAL A 19 -12.17 17.08 -9.41
CA VAL A 19 -10.91 17.24 -10.16
C VAL A 19 -11.15 17.18 -11.67
N LEU A 20 -11.96 16.23 -12.16
CA LEU A 20 -12.34 16.14 -13.57
C LEU A 20 -13.01 17.44 -14.04
N SER A 21 -14.03 17.90 -13.32
CA SER A 21 -14.77 19.13 -13.63
C SER A 21 -13.85 20.35 -13.71
N TYR A 22 -12.88 20.44 -12.78
CA TYR A 22 -11.87 21.49 -12.80
C TYR A 22 -10.97 21.43 -14.05
N LEU A 23 -10.52 20.24 -14.44
CA LEU A 23 -9.69 20.05 -15.63
C LEU A 23 -10.47 20.37 -16.92
N GLU A 24 -11.73 19.93 -17.01
CA GLU A 24 -12.59 20.25 -18.16
C GLU A 24 -12.74 21.75 -18.36
N GLN A 25 -13.08 22.48 -17.30
CA GLN A 25 -13.23 23.95 -17.34
C GLN A 25 -11.91 24.62 -17.70
N THR A 26 -10.80 24.16 -17.13
CA THR A 26 -9.47 24.72 -17.38
C THR A 26 -9.08 24.57 -18.86
N TYR A 27 -9.22 23.36 -19.42
CA TYR A 27 -8.88 23.10 -20.82
C TYR A 27 -9.85 23.76 -21.80
N ALA A 28 -11.15 23.78 -21.50
CA ALA A 28 -12.12 24.54 -22.29
C ALA A 28 -11.79 26.05 -22.28
N GLY A 29 -11.35 26.58 -21.13
CA GLY A 29 -10.88 27.96 -21.00
C GLY A 29 -9.66 28.29 -21.85
N TYR A 30 -8.83 27.30 -22.16
CA TYR A 30 -7.72 27.42 -23.12
C TYR A 30 -8.15 27.28 -24.58
N GLY A 31 -9.45 27.17 -24.85
CA GLY A 31 -9.99 27.02 -26.21
C GLY A 31 -9.90 25.59 -26.77
N LEU A 32 -9.57 24.61 -25.93
CA LEU A 32 -9.52 23.21 -26.34
C LEU A 32 -10.92 22.60 -26.36
N ARG A 33 -11.18 21.71 -27.33
CA ARG A 33 -12.38 20.86 -27.32
C ARG A 33 -12.14 19.71 -26.35
N VAL A 34 -12.85 19.72 -25.23
CA VAL A 34 -12.77 18.67 -24.21
C VAL A 34 -13.91 17.67 -24.42
N LYS A 35 -13.60 16.37 -24.24
CA LYS A 35 -14.58 15.30 -24.23
C LYS A 35 -14.26 14.35 -23.08
N THR A 36 -15.24 14.10 -22.24
CA THR A 36 -15.18 13.10 -21.18
C THR A 36 -15.89 11.82 -21.62
N ILE A 37 -15.35 10.69 -21.20
CA ILE A 37 -15.86 9.36 -21.53
C ILE A 37 -15.87 8.54 -20.24
N ASP A 38 -17.05 8.08 -19.87
CA ASP A 38 -17.26 7.29 -18.66
C ASP A 38 -17.20 5.79 -18.98
N TYR A 39 -16.72 5.02 -18.00
CA TYR A 39 -16.67 3.58 -18.06
C TYR A 39 -17.08 2.98 -16.72
N ASP A 40 -17.93 1.96 -16.76
CA ASP A 40 -18.22 1.14 -15.59
C ASP A 40 -17.15 0.07 -15.45
N VAL A 41 -16.29 0.23 -14.44
CA VAL A 41 -15.15 -0.66 -14.18
C VAL A 41 -15.17 -1.19 -12.76
N MET A 42 -14.66 -2.40 -12.58
CA MET A 42 -14.50 -2.97 -11.24
C MET A 42 -13.35 -2.27 -10.52
N LEU A 43 -13.63 -1.69 -9.36
CA LEU A 43 -12.65 -1.07 -8.46
C LEU A 43 -12.59 -1.85 -7.13
N SER A 44 -11.55 -1.60 -6.34
CA SER A 44 -11.33 -2.25 -5.04
C SER A 44 -10.98 -1.21 -3.99
N TYR A 45 -11.74 -1.22 -2.89
CA TYR A 45 -11.60 -0.33 -1.74
C TYR A 45 -11.51 -1.14 -0.45
N PRO A 46 -10.79 -0.65 0.57
CA PRO A 46 -10.81 -1.25 1.88
C PRO A 46 -12.12 -0.90 2.59
N ASN A 47 -12.41 -1.60 3.68
CA ASN A 47 -13.40 -1.11 4.63
C ASN A 47 -12.79 0.03 5.45
N TYR A 48 -13.11 1.28 5.09
CA TYR A 48 -12.55 2.45 5.77
C TYR A 48 -12.92 2.55 7.25
N SER A 49 -14.05 1.97 7.67
CA SER A 49 -14.50 1.94 9.06
C SER A 49 -13.93 0.77 9.86
N ASN A 50 -13.45 -0.28 9.18
CA ASN A 50 -12.81 -1.44 9.79
C ASN A 50 -11.54 -1.80 9.00
N PRO A 51 -10.42 -1.08 9.24
CA PRO A 51 -9.18 -1.27 8.51
C PRO A 51 -8.60 -2.69 8.67
N ASN A 52 -7.78 -3.09 7.71
CA ASN A 52 -7.05 -4.36 7.78
C ASN A 52 -6.03 -4.35 8.93
N THR A 53 -5.76 -5.49 9.54
CA THR A 53 -4.79 -5.60 10.64
C THR A 53 -3.74 -6.65 10.37
N VAL A 54 -2.58 -6.49 11.00
CA VAL A 54 -1.53 -7.51 11.04
C VAL A 54 -1.18 -7.74 12.50
N SER A 55 -1.19 -9.00 12.91
CA SER A 55 -0.84 -9.42 14.27
C SER A 55 0.22 -10.51 14.22
N MET A 56 1.06 -10.53 15.25
CA MET A 56 2.13 -11.51 15.41
C MET A 56 1.95 -12.21 16.76
N GLN A 57 2.19 -13.52 16.77
CA GLN A 57 2.25 -14.28 18.01
C GLN A 57 3.65 -14.17 18.62
N LEU A 58 3.72 -13.75 19.87
CA LEU A 58 4.95 -13.66 20.65
C LEU A 58 5.34 -15.03 21.24
N ALA A 59 6.58 -15.15 21.71
CA ALA A 59 7.12 -16.41 22.26
C ALA A 59 6.35 -16.94 23.49
N ASN A 60 5.68 -16.06 24.23
CA ASN A 60 4.81 -16.41 25.37
C ASN A 60 3.40 -16.88 24.93
N GLY A 61 3.12 -16.98 23.62
CA GLY A 61 1.84 -17.40 23.06
C GLY A 61 0.80 -16.28 22.90
N THR A 62 1.06 -15.07 23.40
CA THR A 62 0.12 -13.94 23.26
C THR A 62 0.20 -13.32 21.86
N TRP A 63 -0.92 -12.80 21.37
CA TRP A 63 -0.98 -12.07 20.11
C TRP A 63 -0.81 -10.58 20.34
N GLU A 64 0.06 -9.95 19.56
CA GLU A 64 0.26 -8.52 19.52
C GLU A 64 -0.09 -8.00 18.12
N GLN A 65 -0.90 -6.94 18.07
CA GLN A 65 -1.18 -6.27 16.81
C GLN A 65 0.00 -5.35 16.45
N ILE A 66 0.68 -5.65 15.35
CA ILE A 66 1.85 -4.90 14.88
C ILE A 66 1.48 -3.84 13.83
N SER A 67 0.29 -3.93 13.24
CA SER A 67 -0.27 -2.89 12.37
C SER A 67 -1.79 -2.87 12.47
N ASN A 68 -2.35 -1.66 12.55
CA ASN A 68 -3.79 -1.41 12.49
C ASN A 68 -4.27 -1.03 11.07
N GLY A 69 -3.41 -1.18 10.04
CA GLY A 69 -3.73 -0.84 8.65
C GLY A 69 -3.85 0.66 8.37
N LEU A 70 -3.53 1.51 9.35
CA LEU A 70 -3.51 2.95 9.21
C LEU A 70 -2.07 3.47 9.26
N GLY A 71 -1.77 4.42 8.39
CA GLY A 71 -0.57 5.24 8.49
C GLY A 71 -0.65 6.23 9.64
N GLU A 72 0.48 6.84 9.95
CA GLU A 72 0.57 7.92 10.94
C GLU A 72 0.46 9.29 10.25
N ILE A 73 -0.11 10.27 10.97
CA ILE A 73 -0.06 11.66 10.54
C ILE A 73 1.37 12.15 10.75
N PRO A 74 2.06 12.68 9.71
CA PRO A 74 3.41 13.20 9.86
C PRO A 74 3.48 14.30 10.93
N THR A 75 4.55 14.32 11.72
CA THR A 75 4.77 15.35 12.75
C THR A 75 5.23 16.68 12.18
N SER A 76 5.64 16.69 10.90
CA SER A 76 6.12 17.88 10.20
C SER A 76 5.74 17.82 8.72
N GLY A 77 5.66 19.00 8.10
CA GLY A 77 5.32 19.15 6.69
C GLY A 77 4.50 20.42 6.43
N PRO A 78 4.13 20.68 5.17
CA PRO A 78 3.25 21.80 4.83
C PRO A 78 1.90 21.69 5.56
N LYS A 79 1.42 22.80 6.14
CA LYS A 79 0.15 22.84 6.91
C LYS A 79 -1.03 22.27 6.12
N GLU A 80 -1.14 22.59 4.84
CA GLU A 80 -2.21 22.11 3.96
C GLU A 80 -2.24 20.58 3.85
N MET A 81 -1.07 19.94 3.81
CA MET A 81 -0.95 18.48 3.77
C MET A 81 -1.40 17.88 5.12
N LEU A 82 -0.96 18.46 6.23
CA LEU A 82 -1.34 18.00 7.56
C LEU A 82 -2.86 18.14 7.80
N ASP A 83 -3.43 19.27 7.40
CA ASP A 83 -4.88 19.53 7.50
C ASP A 83 -5.68 18.54 6.64
N GLN A 84 -5.23 18.25 5.41
CA GLN A 84 -5.86 17.27 4.52
C GLN A 84 -5.84 15.86 5.14
N ILE A 85 -4.68 15.37 5.55
CA ILE A 85 -4.56 14.02 6.13
C ILE A 85 -5.40 13.90 7.41
N SER A 86 -5.44 14.95 8.23
CA SER A 86 -6.19 14.96 9.49
C SER A 86 -7.71 15.05 9.30
N SER A 87 -8.18 15.57 8.16
CA SER A 87 -9.61 15.77 7.89
C SER A 87 -10.26 14.62 7.13
N ASP A 88 -9.48 13.73 6.52
CA ASP A 88 -9.99 12.58 5.77
C ASP A 88 -9.23 11.29 6.09
N GLN A 89 -9.89 10.40 6.83
CA GLN A 89 -9.32 9.11 7.26
C GLN A 89 -8.91 8.21 6.07
N ARG A 90 -9.48 8.42 4.88
CA ARG A 90 -9.06 7.68 3.67
C ARG A 90 -7.60 7.92 3.34
N ALA A 91 -7.03 9.07 3.71
CA ALA A 91 -5.61 9.38 3.51
C ALA A 91 -4.68 8.45 4.27
N LEU A 92 -5.15 7.88 5.39
CA LEU A 92 -4.36 7.04 6.27
C LEU A 92 -4.56 5.55 6.01
N ASN A 93 -5.60 5.14 5.29
CA ASN A 93 -5.92 3.73 5.12
C ASN A 93 -5.00 3.07 4.08
N TRP A 94 -4.24 2.05 4.48
CA TRP A 94 -3.31 1.35 3.61
C TRP A 94 -3.87 -0.01 3.19
N TRP A 95 -3.93 -0.26 1.87
CA TRP A 95 -4.37 -1.55 1.33
C TRP A 95 -3.71 -1.85 -0.01
N ASN A 96 -3.69 -3.14 -0.36
CA ASN A 96 -3.38 -3.59 -1.71
C ASN A 96 -4.70 -3.83 -2.45
N ALA A 97 -5.03 -2.98 -3.42
CA ALA A 97 -6.23 -3.13 -4.23
C ALA A 97 -6.28 -4.52 -4.91
N TYR A 98 -7.46 -5.12 -4.94
CA TYR A 98 -7.75 -6.47 -5.46
C TYR A 98 -7.15 -7.63 -4.66
N SER A 99 -6.64 -7.38 -3.45
CA SER A 99 -6.35 -8.48 -2.51
C SER A 99 -7.62 -9.29 -2.25
N ALA A 100 -7.47 -10.60 -2.09
CA ALA A 100 -8.56 -11.45 -1.65
C ALA A 100 -8.97 -11.10 -0.21
N ASP A 101 -10.26 -11.22 0.08
CA ASP A 101 -10.80 -11.07 1.43
C ASP A 101 -10.47 -12.29 2.29
N GLY A 102 -10.28 -12.07 3.59
CA GLY A 102 -10.11 -13.13 4.59
C GLY A 102 -8.94 -12.90 5.54
N SER A 103 -8.64 -13.93 6.32
CA SER A 103 -7.52 -13.93 7.26
C SER A 103 -6.62 -15.14 6.99
N ALA A 104 -5.32 -14.91 6.97
CA ALA A 104 -4.30 -15.95 6.82
C ALA A 104 -3.38 -15.96 8.05
N ASN A 105 -2.97 -17.15 8.47
CA ASN A 105 -2.01 -17.35 9.55
C ASN A 105 -0.93 -18.34 9.06
N GLY A 106 0.33 -18.02 9.32
CA GLY A 106 1.46 -18.85 8.95
C GLY A 106 2.76 -18.26 9.47
N THR A 107 3.81 -19.08 9.48
CA THR A 107 5.16 -18.61 9.81
C THR A 107 5.62 -17.57 8.79
N LEU A 108 6.35 -16.55 9.25
CA LEU A 108 6.92 -15.54 8.37
C LEU A 108 8.16 -16.07 7.63
N VAL A 109 8.29 -15.74 6.35
CA VAL A 109 9.52 -15.93 5.57
C VAL A 109 9.84 -14.63 4.85
N TYR A 110 11.04 -14.10 5.10
CA TYR A 110 11.55 -12.95 4.38
C TYR A 110 12.03 -13.35 2.98
N VAL A 111 11.55 -12.67 1.94
CA VAL A 111 11.83 -12.99 0.53
C VAL A 111 12.54 -11.85 -0.20
N ASN A 112 13.24 -10.98 0.52
CA ASN A 112 13.92 -9.83 -0.09
C ASN A 112 12.95 -9.01 -0.96
N TYR A 113 13.24 -8.79 -2.24
CA TYR A 113 12.35 -8.07 -3.16
C TYR A 113 11.30 -8.97 -3.81
N GLY A 114 11.31 -10.27 -3.58
CA GLY A 114 10.36 -11.20 -4.20
C GLY A 114 10.59 -11.35 -5.70
N ARG A 115 11.84 -11.18 -6.17
CA ARG A 115 12.22 -11.58 -7.53
C ARG A 115 12.34 -13.09 -7.61
N ILE A 116 12.31 -13.62 -8.83
CA ILE A 116 12.50 -15.06 -9.08
C ILE A 116 13.81 -15.56 -8.44
N GLU A 117 14.88 -14.77 -8.50
CA GLU A 117 16.18 -15.09 -7.91
C GLU A 117 16.11 -15.17 -6.38
N ASP A 118 15.35 -14.26 -5.75
CA ASP A 118 15.18 -14.24 -4.30
C ASP A 118 14.47 -15.51 -3.81
N PHE A 119 13.43 -15.95 -4.53
CA PHE A 119 12.79 -17.23 -4.21
C PHE A 119 13.66 -18.46 -4.53
N ASN A 120 14.52 -18.38 -5.55
CA ASN A 120 15.47 -19.46 -5.85
C ASN A 120 16.51 -19.61 -4.73
N VAL A 121 16.95 -18.51 -4.11
CA VAL A 121 17.82 -18.54 -2.92
C VAL A 121 17.14 -19.28 -1.76
N LEU A 122 15.85 -19.03 -1.52
CA LEU A 122 15.09 -19.75 -0.50
C LEU A 122 15.03 -21.26 -0.78
N ASN A 123 14.72 -21.65 -2.01
CA ASN A 123 14.69 -23.06 -2.42
C ASN A 123 16.05 -23.74 -2.24
N ASN A 124 17.14 -23.08 -2.66
CA ASN A 124 18.50 -23.60 -2.52
C ASN A 124 18.93 -23.72 -1.04
N SER A 125 18.28 -22.95 -0.16
CA SER A 125 18.47 -22.98 1.29
C SER A 125 17.49 -23.92 2.01
N ASN A 126 16.71 -24.72 1.27
CA ASN A 126 15.66 -25.61 1.79
C ASN A 126 14.56 -24.89 2.60
N ILE A 127 14.32 -23.61 2.31
CA ILE A 127 13.23 -22.82 2.91
C ILE A 127 12.00 -22.94 2.01
N ASN A 128 10.97 -23.66 2.48
CA ASN A 128 9.69 -23.82 1.79
C ASN A 128 8.73 -22.68 2.16
N LEU A 129 7.97 -22.16 1.20
CA LEU A 129 6.95 -21.11 1.40
C LEU A 129 5.53 -21.66 1.58
N ASN A 130 5.31 -22.96 1.36
CA ASN A 130 4.01 -23.59 1.49
C ASN A 130 3.42 -23.43 2.90
N GLY A 131 2.22 -22.84 3.00
CA GLY A 131 1.56 -22.58 4.28
C GLY A 131 2.15 -21.40 5.07
N LYS A 132 3.01 -20.58 4.45
CA LYS A 132 3.72 -19.48 5.12
C LYS A 132 3.27 -18.11 4.62
N ILE A 133 3.58 -17.07 5.39
CA ILE A 133 3.36 -15.68 5.01
C ILE A 133 4.70 -15.12 4.50
N ALA A 134 4.71 -14.64 3.26
CA ALA A 134 5.88 -14.00 2.66
C ALA A 134 5.98 -12.54 3.11
N VAL A 135 7.15 -12.12 3.56
CA VAL A 135 7.46 -10.71 3.88
C VAL A 135 8.40 -10.18 2.82
N ILE A 136 7.96 -9.20 2.05
CA ILE A 136 8.60 -8.77 0.80
C ILE A 136 8.77 -7.25 0.80
N ARG A 137 9.95 -6.78 0.39
CA ARG A 137 10.23 -5.36 0.19
C ARG A 137 9.55 -4.82 -1.05
N TYR A 138 9.08 -3.59 -0.96
CA TYR A 138 8.66 -2.81 -2.12
C TYR A 138 9.87 -2.49 -3.02
N GLY A 139 9.66 -2.24 -4.32
CA GLY A 139 10.73 -1.92 -5.28
C GLY A 139 11.11 -3.08 -6.22
N GLU A 140 12.09 -2.86 -7.12
CA GLU A 140 12.65 -3.79 -8.12
C GLU A 140 11.70 -4.37 -9.19
N LEU A 141 10.49 -4.80 -8.81
CA LEU A 141 9.47 -5.36 -9.69
C LEU A 141 8.08 -4.93 -9.26
N PHE A 142 7.11 -5.11 -10.16
CA PHE A 142 5.73 -4.77 -9.89
C PHE A 142 5.16 -5.59 -8.72
N ARG A 143 4.41 -4.92 -7.84
CA ARG A 143 3.93 -5.52 -6.59
C ARG A 143 3.04 -6.75 -6.79
N GLY A 144 2.28 -6.79 -7.89
CA GLY A 144 1.43 -7.93 -8.24
C GLY A 144 2.24 -9.18 -8.59
N ASP A 145 3.39 -9.03 -9.24
CA ASP A 145 4.26 -10.16 -9.60
C ASP A 145 4.86 -10.84 -8.37
N LYS A 146 5.22 -10.04 -7.35
CA LYS A 146 5.67 -10.54 -6.03
C LYS A 146 4.62 -11.44 -5.40
N VAL A 147 3.36 -10.99 -5.38
CA VAL A 147 2.23 -11.73 -4.80
C VAL A 147 1.94 -12.99 -5.59
N LEU A 148 1.91 -12.89 -6.93
CA LEU A 148 1.67 -14.03 -7.81
C LEU A 148 2.73 -15.13 -7.61
N GLU A 149 4.00 -14.76 -7.53
CA GLU A 149 5.08 -15.73 -7.37
C GLU A 149 5.09 -16.36 -5.97
N ALA A 150 4.83 -15.57 -4.92
CA ALA A 150 4.67 -16.11 -3.57
C ALA A 150 3.50 -17.11 -3.50
N TRP A 151 2.36 -16.76 -4.11
CA TRP A 151 1.19 -17.64 -4.18
C TRP A 151 1.49 -18.95 -4.93
N ARG A 152 2.18 -18.88 -6.08
CA ARG A 152 2.62 -20.08 -6.84
C ARG A 152 3.49 -21.04 -6.03
N ARG A 153 4.19 -20.53 -5.03
CA ARG A 153 5.06 -21.29 -4.11
C ARG A 153 4.35 -21.73 -2.83
N GLY A 154 3.03 -21.54 -2.76
CA GLY A 154 2.17 -21.99 -1.66
C GLY A 154 2.10 -21.02 -0.48
N ALA A 155 2.55 -19.77 -0.63
CA ALA A 155 2.30 -18.76 0.39
C ALA A 155 0.80 -18.58 0.61
N VAL A 156 0.40 -18.48 1.87
CA VAL A 156 -1.00 -18.23 2.26
C VAL A 156 -1.29 -16.74 2.49
N GLY A 157 -0.25 -15.91 2.52
CA GLY A 157 -0.37 -14.46 2.65
C GLY A 157 0.93 -13.77 2.25
N VAL A 158 0.84 -12.47 1.93
CA VAL A 158 1.99 -11.63 1.59
C VAL A 158 1.88 -10.31 2.32
N ILE A 159 2.95 -9.91 2.99
CA ILE A 159 3.13 -8.58 3.58
C ILE A 159 4.15 -7.87 2.71
N ILE A 160 3.77 -6.72 2.16
CA ILE A 160 4.68 -5.85 1.43
C ILE A 160 4.98 -4.63 2.29
N PHE A 161 6.26 -4.30 2.48
CA PHE A 161 6.68 -3.15 3.26
C PHE A 161 7.70 -2.29 2.50
N THR A 162 7.74 -1.00 2.82
CA THR A 162 8.71 -0.06 2.28
C THR A 162 9.93 -0.03 3.19
N ASP A 163 11.08 -0.49 2.70
CA ASP A 163 12.31 -0.55 3.49
C ASP A 163 12.99 0.84 3.55
N PRO A 164 13.35 1.36 4.74
CA PRO A 164 14.09 2.61 4.87
C PRO A 164 15.43 2.64 4.14
N ILE A 165 16.05 1.48 3.86
CA ILE A 165 17.29 1.47 3.06
C ILE A 165 17.07 1.97 1.62
N ASP A 166 15.84 1.80 1.11
CA ASP A 166 15.48 2.12 -0.27
C ASP A 166 14.75 3.46 -0.39
N TYR A 167 13.92 3.79 0.61
CA TYR A 167 13.03 4.96 0.59
C TYR A 167 13.10 5.83 1.86
N GLY A 168 14.06 5.57 2.74
CA GLY A 168 14.30 6.39 3.92
C GLY A 168 15.08 7.67 3.59
N SER A 169 14.92 8.68 4.44
CA SER A 169 15.76 9.88 4.39
C SER A 169 17.18 9.56 4.89
N PRO A 170 18.24 10.17 4.32
CA PRO A 170 19.63 9.91 4.71
C PRO A 170 19.97 10.12 6.20
N ASP A 171 19.11 10.84 6.94
CA ASP A 171 19.36 11.27 8.32
C ASP A 171 19.04 10.19 9.38
N LEU A 172 18.54 9.02 8.98
CA LEU A 172 18.25 7.93 9.92
C LEU A 172 19.48 7.08 10.28
N SER A 173 20.67 7.39 9.74
CA SER A 173 21.91 6.66 10.07
C SER A 173 22.52 7.05 11.42
N ASN A 174 21.99 8.04 12.13
CA ASN A 174 22.60 8.61 13.34
C ASN A 174 21.83 8.41 14.66
N THR A 175 20.73 7.67 14.67
CA THR A 175 20.01 7.33 15.92
C THR A 175 20.26 5.88 16.33
N THR A 176 21.51 5.58 16.65
CA THR A 176 21.87 4.54 17.61
C THR A 176 22.71 5.18 18.71
N ASN A 177 22.08 5.47 19.84
CA ASN A 177 22.70 5.61 21.16
C ASN A 177 21.72 5.07 22.20
#